data_AF-T1T565-F1
#
_entry.id   AF-T1T565-F1
#
_cell.length_a   1.000
_cell.length_b   1.000
_cell.length_c   1.000
_cell.angle_alpha   90.00
_cell.angle_beta   90.00
_cell.angle_gamma   90.00
#
_symmetry.space_group_name_H-M   'P 1'
#
loop_
_entity.id
_entity.type
_entity.pdbx_description
1 polymer ?
#
loop_
_entity_poly.entity_id
_entity_poly.type
_entity_poly.pdbx_seq_one_letter_code
_entity_poly.pdbx_strand_id
1 'polypeptide(L)'
;FSVPLSDSLMMLLLFISSLTMFMAGLVANFEFDLKKIIALSTLSQLGLMMSVLALGDSMLAFFHLLMHALFKALLFMCAGSMIHTLSNCQDIRYMGSLVNFIPLTSTFFNICNLSLCGLPFLSGFYSKDLILEFMSMGYMNFYIYFIFYVSTGLTVMYSIRLLYYTMFGDFNMYTYFSLNDSSELMLKGMGGLIFLVIFGGSFMSWLIFPTPYLICLPLFMKLMVLFTIVMGVFLGFMFSFVGYNDYSKTMNFYSLCYFISSMWNMNYLSTFGVNYYFLLFGEKYNFLIDQGWSEYYGSQNIFNLMKSSSSFLQSLFYNNLKIFLTLFLIWICLLML
;
A
#
# COMPACT_ATOMS: atom_id res chain seq x y z
N PHE A 1 -21.54 -10.23 -8.24
CA PHE A 1 -21.66 -8.94 -7.53
C PHE A 1 -21.81 -7.83 -8.55
N SER A 2 -22.74 -6.91 -8.25
CA SER A 2 -23.26 -5.78 -9.04
C SER A 2 -23.80 -6.09 -10.45
N VAL A 3 -25.14 -6.17 -10.55
CA VAL A 3 -25.92 -5.98 -11.79
C VAL A 3 -25.46 -4.79 -12.65
N PRO A 4 -24.88 -3.68 -12.10
CA PRO A 4 -24.42 -2.56 -12.94
C PRO A 4 -23.01 -2.66 -13.56
N LEU A 5 -22.13 -3.59 -13.14
CA LEU A 5 -20.81 -3.70 -13.78
C LEU A 5 -20.91 -4.60 -15.01
N SER A 6 -20.41 -4.12 -16.15
CA SER A 6 -20.31 -4.95 -17.36
C SER A 6 -19.27 -6.04 -17.17
N ASP A 7 -19.45 -7.17 -17.85
CA ASP A 7 -18.50 -8.29 -17.81
C ASP A 7 -17.08 -7.86 -18.22
N SER A 8 -16.97 -6.91 -19.16
CA SER A 8 -15.68 -6.33 -19.56
C SER A 8 -14.96 -5.59 -18.42
N LEU A 9 -15.69 -4.85 -17.60
CA LEU A 9 -15.13 -4.16 -16.44
C LEU A 9 -14.73 -5.16 -15.35
N MET A 10 -15.51 -6.22 -15.14
CA MET A 10 -15.18 -7.28 -14.20
C MET A 10 -13.90 -8.03 -14.61
N MET A 11 -13.75 -8.33 -15.91
CA MET A 11 -12.52 -8.94 -16.43
C MET A 11 -11.30 -8.02 -16.31
N LEU A 12 -11.47 -6.72 -16.54
CA LEU A 12 -10.39 -5.74 -16.35
C LEU A 12 -10.00 -5.61 -14.87
N LEU A 13 -10.98 -5.58 -13.96
CA LEU A 13 -10.74 -5.54 -12.52
C LEU A 13 -10.05 -6.82 -12.03
N LEU A 14 -10.46 -7.98 -12.54
CA LEU A 14 -9.83 -9.25 -12.27
C LEU A 14 -8.37 -9.27 -12.74
N PHE A 15 -8.09 -8.76 -13.93
CA PHE A 15 -6.74 -8.66 -14.45
C PHE A 15 -5.85 -7.77 -13.55
N ILE A 16 -6.32 -6.57 -13.22
CA ILE A 16 -5.57 -5.64 -12.35
C ILE A 16 -5.34 -6.26 -10.96
N SER A 17 -6.37 -6.84 -10.35
CA SER A 17 -6.27 -7.45 -9.02
C SER A 17 -5.35 -8.68 -8.98
N SER A 18 -5.34 -9.49 -10.04
CA SER A 18 -4.40 -10.62 -10.16
C SER A 18 -2.95 -10.15 -10.28
N LEU A 19 -2.71 -9.07 -11.04
CA LEU A 19 -1.39 -8.45 -11.17
C LEU A 19 -0.92 -7.82 -9.86
N THR A 20 -1.78 -7.11 -9.12
CA THR A 20 -1.39 -6.54 -7.82
C THR A 20 -1.05 -7.62 -6.81
N MET A 21 -1.79 -8.73 -6.81
CA MET A 21 -1.47 -9.88 -5.96
C MET A 21 -0.08 -10.44 -6.26
N PHE A 22 0.24 -10.65 -7.54
CA PHE A 22 1.51 -11.18 -7.98
C PHE A 22 2.68 -10.23 -7.69
N MET A 23 2.53 -8.96 -8.06
CA MET A 23 3.54 -7.93 -7.84
C MET A 23 3.87 -7.81 -6.35
N ALA A 24 2.85 -7.71 -5.48
CA ALA A 24 3.04 -7.61 -4.05
C ALA A 24 3.75 -8.84 -3.46
N GLY A 25 3.36 -10.05 -3.91
CA GLY A 25 3.98 -11.30 -3.47
C GLY A 25 5.44 -11.43 -3.90
N LEU A 26 5.79 -10.98 -5.11
CA LEU A 26 7.18 -10.96 -5.58
C LEU A 26 8.03 -9.97 -4.78
N VAL A 27 7.59 -8.71 -4.65
CA VAL A 27 8.34 -7.67 -3.93
C VAL A 27 8.57 -8.08 -2.48
N ALA A 28 7.56 -8.68 -1.83
CA ALA A 28 7.65 -9.14 -0.44
C ALA A 28 8.74 -10.19 -0.21
N ASN A 29 9.22 -10.89 -1.25
CA ASN A 29 10.34 -11.84 -1.15
C ASN A 29 11.73 -11.17 -1.20
N PHE A 30 11.82 -9.92 -1.65
CA PHE A 30 13.08 -9.17 -1.72
C PHE A 30 13.23 -8.10 -0.65
N GLU A 31 12.13 -7.69 -0.02
CA GLU A 31 12.15 -6.72 1.08
C GLU A 31 12.70 -7.32 2.38
N PHE A 32 13.37 -6.50 3.20
CA PHE A 32 13.93 -6.91 4.49
C PHE A 32 13.31 -6.17 5.69
N ASP A 33 12.59 -5.07 5.46
CA ASP A 33 11.88 -4.38 6.54
C ASP A 33 10.63 -5.20 6.96
N LEU A 34 10.58 -5.60 8.22
CA LEU A 34 9.50 -6.44 8.76
C LEU A 34 8.11 -5.84 8.52
N LYS A 35 7.95 -4.53 8.79
CA LYS A 35 6.67 -3.82 8.55
C LYS A 35 6.28 -3.79 7.07
N LYS A 36 7.24 -3.59 6.16
CA LYS A 36 6.97 -3.56 4.71
C LYS A 36 6.56 -4.94 4.20
N ILE A 37 7.17 -6.02 4.69
CA ILE A 37 6.77 -7.39 4.35
C ILE A 37 5.31 -7.66 4.79
N ILE A 38 4.94 -7.25 6.01
CA ILE A 38 3.55 -7.41 6.49
C ILE A 38 2.57 -6.53 5.68
N ALA A 39 2.98 -5.31 5.30
CA ALA A 39 2.17 -4.43 4.46
C ALA A 39 1.98 -5.01 3.04
N LEU A 40 3.05 -5.46 2.37
CA LEU A 40 2.96 -6.08 1.05
C LEU A 40 2.13 -7.36 1.06
N SER A 41 2.20 -8.13 2.14
CA SER A 41 1.32 -9.28 2.29
C SER A 41 -0.16 -8.87 2.48
N THR A 42 -0.49 -7.71 3.08
CA THR A 42 -1.87 -7.19 3.03
C THR A 42 -2.29 -6.77 1.62
N LEU A 43 -1.40 -6.14 0.85
CA LEU A 43 -1.65 -5.77 -0.54
C LEU A 43 -1.94 -7.01 -1.39
N SER A 44 -1.21 -8.11 -1.17
CA SER A 44 -1.46 -9.38 -1.86
C SER A 44 -2.84 -9.98 -1.52
N GLN A 45 -3.24 -9.99 -0.24
CA GLN A 45 -4.55 -10.51 0.18
C GLN A 45 -5.70 -9.61 -0.26
N LEU A 46 -5.51 -8.29 -0.31
CA LEU A 46 -6.48 -7.36 -0.89
C LEU A 46 -6.66 -7.59 -2.39
N GLY A 47 -5.58 -7.87 -3.13
CA GLY A 47 -5.66 -8.34 -4.52
C GLY A 47 -6.53 -9.59 -4.64
N LEU A 48 -6.37 -10.53 -3.70
CA LEU A 48 -7.18 -11.76 -3.64
C LEU A 48 -8.66 -11.44 -3.35
N MET A 49 -8.97 -10.59 -2.38
CA MET A 49 -10.35 -10.16 -2.12
C MET A 49 -11.00 -9.47 -3.32
N MET A 50 -10.29 -8.55 -3.98
CA MET A 50 -10.81 -7.84 -5.15
C MET A 50 -11.06 -8.77 -6.33
N SER A 51 -10.24 -9.81 -6.48
CA SER A 51 -10.45 -10.79 -7.53
C SER A 51 -11.66 -11.69 -7.31
N VAL A 52 -11.96 -12.07 -6.07
CA VAL A 52 -13.16 -12.85 -5.74
C VAL A 52 -14.41 -12.00 -5.96
N LEU A 53 -14.35 -10.71 -5.61
CA LEU A 53 -15.40 -9.76 -5.95
C LEU A 53 -15.62 -9.69 -7.47
N ALA A 54 -14.54 -9.68 -8.26
CA ALA A 54 -14.59 -9.69 -9.72
C ALA A 54 -15.17 -10.99 -10.32
N LEU A 55 -14.97 -12.13 -9.65
CA LEU A 55 -15.58 -13.41 -10.02
C LEU A 55 -17.07 -13.49 -9.65
N GLY A 56 -17.54 -12.57 -8.80
CA GLY A 56 -18.96 -12.38 -8.51
C GLY A 56 -19.38 -12.71 -7.08
N ASP A 57 -18.49 -13.26 -6.26
CA ASP A 57 -18.81 -13.80 -4.93
C ASP A 57 -18.42 -12.86 -3.79
N SER A 58 -19.34 -12.00 -3.38
CA SER A 58 -19.09 -11.07 -2.26
C SER A 58 -19.04 -11.73 -0.90
N MET A 59 -19.81 -12.79 -0.67
CA MET A 59 -19.85 -13.43 0.64
C MET A 59 -18.50 -14.07 0.98
N LEU A 60 -17.84 -14.71 0.01
CA LEU A 60 -16.48 -15.23 0.17
C LEU A 60 -15.46 -14.11 0.39
N ALA A 61 -15.55 -13.01 -0.37
CA ALA A 61 -14.66 -11.87 -0.19
C ALA A 61 -14.81 -11.22 1.19
N PHE A 62 -16.04 -11.06 1.67
CA PHE A 62 -16.34 -10.52 3.00
C PHE A 62 -15.86 -11.46 4.11
N PHE A 63 -16.09 -12.76 3.97
CA PHE A 63 -15.59 -13.75 4.90
C PHE A 63 -14.06 -13.70 5.02
N HIS A 64 -13.35 -13.64 3.90
CA HIS A 64 -11.90 -13.51 3.91
C HIS A 64 -11.43 -12.18 4.50
N LEU A 65 -12.14 -11.07 4.24
CA LEU A 65 -11.84 -9.77 4.86
C LEU A 65 -11.88 -9.83 6.39
N LEU A 66 -12.91 -10.45 6.96
CA LEU A 66 -13.03 -10.62 8.42
C LEU A 66 -11.87 -11.42 9.00
N MET A 67 -11.56 -12.58 8.41
CA MET A 67 -10.47 -13.42 8.89
C MET A 67 -9.12 -12.72 8.73
N HIS A 68 -8.91 -12.03 7.61
CA HIS A 68 -7.72 -11.23 7.35
C HIS A 68 -7.51 -10.11 8.35
N ALA A 69 -8.57 -9.39 8.73
CA ALA A 69 -8.46 -8.35 9.75
C ALA A 69 -7.95 -8.91 11.08
N LEU A 70 -8.44 -10.08 11.51
CA LEU A 70 -8.04 -10.72 12.76
C LEU A 70 -6.55 -11.09 12.78
N PHE A 71 -6.09 -11.90 11.82
CA PHE A 71 -4.69 -12.34 11.85
C PHE A 71 -3.70 -11.22 11.51
N LYS A 72 -4.08 -10.25 10.66
CA LYS A 72 -3.21 -9.10 10.36
C LYS A 72 -3.06 -8.15 11.54
N ALA A 73 -4.13 -7.88 12.29
CA ALA A 73 -4.03 -7.09 13.50
C ALA A 73 -3.03 -7.72 14.48
N LEU A 74 -3.13 -9.04 14.71
CA LEU A 74 -2.18 -9.75 15.56
C LEU A 74 -0.75 -9.71 15.00
N LEU A 75 -0.56 -9.89 13.69
CA LEU A 75 0.78 -9.81 13.06
C LEU A 75 1.43 -8.44 13.29
N PHE A 76 0.69 -7.35 13.08
CA PHE A 76 1.21 -6.00 13.30
C PHE A 76 1.48 -5.70 14.78
N MET A 77 0.67 -6.23 15.70
CA MET A 77 0.95 -6.11 17.14
C MET A 77 2.21 -6.90 17.55
N CYS A 78 2.34 -8.15 17.13
CA CYS A 78 3.53 -8.97 17.38
C CYS A 78 4.78 -8.30 16.79
N ALA A 79 4.70 -7.84 15.54
CA ALA A 79 5.75 -7.06 14.89
C ALA A 79 6.13 -5.80 15.70
N GLY A 80 5.14 -5.05 16.17
CA GLY A 80 5.34 -3.86 16.99
C GLY A 80 6.07 -4.17 18.30
N SER A 81 5.67 -5.27 18.97
CA SER A 81 6.35 -5.74 20.18
C SER A 81 7.80 -6.10 19.93
N MET A 82 8.08 -6.88 18.87
CA MET A 82 9.44 -7.28 18.49
C MET A 82 10.30 -6.06 18.19
N ILE A 83 9.81 -5.12 17.38
CA ILE A 83 10.52 -3.89 17.03
C ILE A 83 10.83 -3.04 18.26
N HIS A 84 9.87 -2.90 19.18
CA HIS A 84 10.08 -2.15 20.41
C HIS A 84 11.14 -2.81 21.31
N THR A 85 11.09 -4.13 21.46
CA THR A 85 12.09 -4.88 22.24
C THR A 85 13.48 -4.85 21.61
N LEU A 86 13.56 -4.75 20.28
CA LEU A 86 14.80 -4.69 19.51
C LEU A 86 15.27 -3.25 19.26
N SER A 87 15.00 -2.31 20.17
CA SER A 87 15.47 -0.92 20.07
C SER A 87 15.09 -0.20 18.76
N ASN A 88 13.88 -0.46 18.24
CA ASN A 88 13.37 0.05 16.97
C ASN A 88 14.06 -0.47 15.70
N CYS A 89 14.85 -1.55 15.78
CA CYS A 89 15.36 -2.24 14.60
C CYS A 89 14.21 -2.98 13.88
N GLN A 90 14.00 -2.66 12.59
CA GLN A 90 12.92 -3.23 11.77
C GLN A 90 13.41 -4.22 10.73
N ASP A 91 14.70 -4.22 10.44
CA ASP A 91 15.31 -5.07 9.41
C ASP A 91 15.48 -6.50 9.95
N ILE A 92 14.87 -7.47 9.27
CA ILE A 92 14.87 -8.88 9.67
C ILE A 92 16.27 -9.52 9.67
N ARG A 93 17.26 -8.92 8.99
CA ARG A 93 18.63 -9.47 8.93
C ARG A 93 19.38 -9.35 10.25
N TYR A 94 19.05 -8.32 11.03
CA TYR A 94 19.59 -8.14 12.36
C TYR A 94 18.80 -8.90 13.42
N MET A 95 17.60 -9.39 13.09
CA MET A 95 16.83 -10.29 13.95
C MET A 95 17.41 -11.71 13.92
N GLY A 96 16.95 -12.54 14.84
CA GLY A 96 17.32 -13.95 14.90
C GLY A 96 16.97 -14.53 16.26
N SER A 97 16.81 -15.84 16.35
CA SER A 97 16.60 -16.61 17.59
C SER A 97 15.60 -15.98 18.60
N LEU A 98 14.56 -15.27 18.14
CA LEU A 98 13.62 -14.58 19.03
C LEU A 98 12.81 -15.54 19.90
N VAL A 99 12.68 -16.80 19.47
CA VAL A 99 12.00 -17.86 20.24
C VAL A 99 12.59 -18.04 21.62
N ASN A 100 13.90 -17.89 21.77
CA ASN A 100 14.61 -18.09 23.04
C ASN A 100 14.43 -16.90 24.00
N PHE A 101 14.29 -15.69 23.46
CA PHE A 101 14.22 -14.46 24.27
C PHE A 101 12.79 -14.02 24.56
N ILE A 102 11.89 -14.17 23.58
CA ILE A 102 10.52 -13.66 23.63
C ILE A 102 9.55 -14.77 23.18
N PRO A 103 9.46 -15.88 23.94
CA PRO A 103 8.80 -17.10 23.48
C PRO A 103 7.30 -16.89 23.20
N LEU A 104 6.61 -16.10 24.03
CA LEU A 104 5.17 -15.92 23.89
C LEU A 104 4.81 -15.16 22.60
N THR A 105 5.36 -13.96 22.40
CA THR A 105 5.11 -13.22 21.15
C THR A 105 5.60 -13.96 19.91
N SER A 106 6.69 -14.72 20.02
CA SER A 106 7.20 -15.54 18.91
C SER A 106 6.21 -16.63 18.48
N THR A 107 5.57 -17.32 19.44
CA THR A 107 4.56 -18.33 19.13
C THR A 107 3.33 -17.72 18.47
N PHE A 108 2.89 -16.56 18.96
CA PHE A 108 1.74 -15.83 18.44
C PHE A 108 1.98 -15.36 17.00
N PHE A 109 3.17 -14.80 16.75
CA PHE A 109 3.61 -14.42 15.42
C PHE A 109 3.64 -15.60 14.45
N ASN A 110 4.16 -16.76 14.90
CA ASN A 110 4.22 -17.97 14.07
C ASN A 110 2.85 -18.52 13.74
N ILE A 111 1.93 -18.64 14.72
CA ILE A 111 0.55 -19.09 14.48
C ILE A 111 -0.11 -18.19 13.43
N CYS A 112 0.09 -16.88 13.52
CA CYS A 112 -0.45 -15.97 12.53
C CYS A 112 0.19 -16.08 11.15
N ASN A 113 1.51 -16.24 11.05
CA ASN A 113 2.18 -16.46 9.76
C ASN A 113 1.69 -17.75 9.10
N LEU A 114 1.48 -18.81 9.88
CA LEU A 114 0.90 -20.08 9.42
C LEU A 114 -0.56 -19.91 8.98
N SER A 115 -1.34 -19.08 9.68
CA SER A 115 -2.70 -18.76 9.26
C SER A 115 -2.73 -18.02 7.92
N LEU A 116 -1.77 -17.12 7.67
CA LEU A 116 -1.63 -16.41 6.38
C LEU A 116 -1.27 -17.35 5.21
N CYS A 117 -0.49 -18.39 5.48
CA CYS A 117 -0.18 -19.45 4.51
C CYS A 117 -1.44 -20.19 4.07
N GLY A 118 -2.42 -20.34 4.97
CA GLY A 118 -3.61 -21.15 4.76
C GLY A 118 -3.42 -22.62 5.16
N LEU A 119 -2.59 -22.91 6.16
CA LEU A 119 -2.43 -24.27 6.67
C LEU A 119 -3.75 -24.83 7.24
N PRO A 120 -3.99 -26.15 7.10
CA PRO A 120 -5.26 -26.76 7.46
C PRO A 120 -5.63 -26.47 8.92
N PHE A 121 -6.94 -26.30 9.15
CA PHE A 121 -7.58 -26.00 10.44
C PHE A 121 -7.37 -24.59 11.03
N LEU A 122 -6.46 -23.78 10.50
CA LEU A 122 -6.34 -22.37 10.90
C LEU A 122 -7.36 -21.49 10.16
N SER A 123 -7.62 -20.31 10.71
CA SER A 123 -8.56 -19.32 10.14
C SER A 123 -8.40 -19.04 8.65
N GLY A 124 -7.15 -18.92 8.19
CA GLY A 124 -6.87 -18.62 6.79
C GLY A 124 -7.21 -19.77 5.83
N PHE A 125 -7.18 -21.03 6.28
CA PHE A 125 -7.56 -22.18 5.45
C PHE A 125 -9.03 -22.10 5.06
N TYR A 126 -9.92 -21.89 6.03
CA TYR A 126 -11.36 -21.83 5.78
C TYR A 126 -11.74 -20.79 4.73
N SER A 127 -11.03 -19.66 4.63
CA SER A 127 -11.35 -18.62 3.64
C SER A 127 -10.54 -18.76 2.36
N LYS A 128 -9.21 -18.86 2.46
CA LYS A 128 -8.29 -18.83 1.31
C LYS A 128 -8.39 -20.09 0.46
N ASP A 129 -8.53 -21.26 1.08
CA ASP A 129 -8.66 -22.54 0.36
C ASP A 129 -9.99 -22.58 -0.41
N LEU A 130 -11.10 -22.25 0.25
CA LEU A 130 -12.42 -22.14 -0.39
C LEU A 130 -12.41 -21.16 -1.58
N ILE A 131 -11.68 -20.03 -1.48
CA ILE A 131 -11.54 -19.08 -2.58
C ILE A 131 -10.80 -19.69 -3.78
N LEU A 132 -9.70 -20.39 -3.54
CA LEU A 132 -8.92 -21.01 -4.63
C LEU A 132 -9.69 -22.15 -5.29
N GLU A 133 -10.43 -22.92 -4.50
CA GLU A 133 -11.32 -23.95 -5.01
C GLU A 133 -12.47 -23.35 -5.84
N PHE A 134 -13.13 -22.29 -5.35
CA PHE A 134 -14.18 -21.57 -6.10
C PHE A 134 -13.65 -21.00 -7.43
N MET A 135 -12.44 -20.47 -7.42
CA MET A 135 -11.80 -19.96 -8.64
C MET A 135 -11.49 -21.07 -9.65
N SER A 136 -11.05 -22.25 -9.18
CA SER A 136 -10.79 -23.41 -10.04
C SER A 136 -12.05 -24.03 -10.66
N MET A 137 -13.19 -23.82 -10.00
CA MET A 137 -14.53 -24.18 -10.49
C MET A 137 -14.95 -23.32 -11.68
N GLY A 138 -14.58 -22.05 -11.67
CA GLY A 138 -14.91 -21.10 -12.72
C GLY A 138 -14.11 -21.37 -14.01
N TYR A 139 -14.76 -21.18 -15.16
CA TYR A 139 -14.10 -21.18 -16.45
C TYR A 139 -13.29 -19.90 -16.64
N MET A 140 -12.09 -19.88 -16.08
CA MET A 140 -11.18 -18.74 -16.15
C MET A 140 -10.06 -18.96 -17.17
N ASN A 141 -9.53 -17.87 -17.71
CA ASN A 141 -8.36 -17.90 -18.57
C ASN A 141 -7.17 -18.57 -17.87
N PHE A 142 -6.41 -19.37 -18.61
CA PHE A 142 -5.21 -20.05 -18.12
C PHE A 142 -4.21 -19.09 -17.46
N TYR A 143 -4.07 -17.88 -18.01
CA TYR A 143 -3.23 -16.81 -17.44
C TYR A 143 -3.61 -16.48 -15.99
N ILE A 144 -4.91 -16.29 -15.73
CA ILE A 144 -5.42 -15.93 -14.42
C ILE A 144 -5.19 -17.11 -13.48
N TYR A 145 -5.54 -18.33 -13.90
CA TYR A 145 -5.26 -19.54 -13.15
C TYR A 145 -3.78 -19.61 -12.71
N PHE A 146 -2.84 -19.47 -13.64
CA PHE A 146 -1.42 -19.50 -13.35
C PHE A 146 -0.98 -18.45 -12.33
N ILE A 147 -1.41 -17.20 -12.51
CA ILE A 147 -1.01 -16.10 -11.61
C ILE A 147 -1.48 -16.31 -10.18
N PHE A 148 -2.70 -16.81 -9.95
CA PHE A 148 -3.23 -17.07 -8.61
C PHE A 148 -2.45 -18.16 -7.86
N TYR A 149 -2.13 -19.25 -8.55
CA TYR A 149 -1.39 -20.34 -7.92
C TYR A 149 0.08 -19.97 -7.66
N VAL A 150 0.70 -19.21 -8.56
CA VAL A 150 2.06 -18.69 -8.33
C VAL A 150 2.07 -17.67 -7.20
N SER A 151 1.14 -16.70 -7.19
CA SER A 151 1.08 -15.68 -6.14
C SER A 151 0.83 -16.29 -4.76
N THR A 152 -0.04 -17.29 -4.65
CA THR A 152 -0.25 -18.03 -3.40
C THR A 152 1.00 -18.80 -2.97
N GLY A 153 1.73 -19.43 -3.89
CA GLY A 153 3.05 -20.00 -3.63
C GLY A 153 4.05 -18.97 -3.11
N LEU A 154 4.09 -17.77 -3.72
CA LEU A 154 4.92 -16.65 -3.25
C LEU A 154 4.54 -16.18 -1.84
N THR A 155 3.24 -16.24 -1.47
CA THR A 155 2.81 -15.92 -0.10
C THR A 155 3.41 -16.85 0.94
N VAL A 156 3.45 -18.13 0.61
CA VAL A 156 4.06 -19.15 1.46
C VAL A 156 5.58 -18.96 1.51
N MET A 157 6.20 -18.68 0.36
CA MET A 157 7.64 -18.41 0.28
C MET A 157 8.10 -17.27 1.20
N TYR A 158 7.48 -16.08 1.13
CA TYR A 158 7.92 -14.96 1.96
C TYR A 158 7.60 -15.18 3.45
N SER A 159 6.53 -15.91 3.76
CA SER A 159 6.16 -16.17 5.16
C SER A 159 7.14 -17.10 5.86
N ILE A 160 7.69 -18.09 5.14
CA ILE A 160 8.68 -19.00 5.67
C ILE A 160 10.05 -18.33 5.75
N ARG A 161 10.39 -17.49 4.77
CA ARG A 161 11.55 -16.60 4.86
C ARG A 161 11.48 -15.72 6.11
N LEU A 162 10.34 -15.09 6.36
CA LEU A 162 10.11 -14.27 7.57
C LEU A 162 10.29 -15.10 8.84
N LEU A 163 9.72 -16.30 8.89
CA LEU A 163 9.84 -17.20 10.03
C LEU A 163 11.30 -17.64 10.25
N TYR A 164 12.05 -17.95 9.19
CA TYR A 164 13.46 -18.29 9.29
C TYR A 164 14.30 -17.15 9.89
N TYR A 165 14.25 -15.95 9.31
CA TYR A 165 15.08 -14.82 9.77
C TYR A 165 14.71 -14.35 11.18
N THR A 166 13.44 -14.43 11.58
CA THR A 166 13.02 -13.98 12.92
C THR A 166 13.25 -15.04 14.00
N MET A 167 13.06 -16.33 13.68
CA MET A 167 12.98 -17.40 14.68
C MET A 167 14.13 -18.40 14.64
N PHE A 168 14.46 -18.93 13.47
CA PHE A 168 15.42 -20.04 13.34
C PHE A 168 16.87 -19.58 13.12
N GLY A 169 17.07 -18.41 12.54
CA GLY A 169 18.40 -17.85 12.32
C GLY A 169 19.13 -17.53 13.62
N ASP A 170 20.45 -17.48 13.54
CA ASP A 170 21.30 -17.07 14.65
C ASP A 170 21.03 -15.62 15.06
N PHE A 171 21.22 -15.31 16.34
CA PHE A 171 20.98 -13.98 16.87
C PHE A 171 22.05 -12.98 16.38
N ASN A 172 21.63 -12.00 15.56
CA ASN A 172 22.52 -11.05 14.88
C ASN A 172 22.49 -9.62 15.44
N MET A 173 21.85 -9.37 16.58
CA MET A 173 21.80 -8.01 17.16
C MET A 173 23.10 -7.64 17.89
N TYR A 174 23.21 -6.37 18.25
CA TYR A 174 24.29 -5.84 19.08
C TYR A 174 24.47 -6.63 20.37
N THR A 175 25.73 -6.78 20.81
CA THR A 175 26.13 -7.60 21.97
C THR A 175 25.61 -7.11 23.32
N TYR A 176 25.27 -5.83 23.46
CA TYR A 176 24.64 -5.27 24.65
C TYR A 176 23.15 -5.07 24.40
N PHE A 177 22.35 -6.10 24.70
CA PHE A 177 20.90 -6.05 24.59
C PHE A 177 20.23 -6.53 25.88
N SER A 178 19.08 -5.94 26.21
CA SER A 178 18.16 -6.45 27.20
C SER A 178 16.81 -6.73 26.54
N LEU A 179 16.57 -7.98 26.19
CA LEU A 179 15.28 -8.41 25.66
C LEU A 179 14.42 -8.86 26.84
N ASN A 180 13.30 -8.17 27.06
CA ASN A 180 12.29 -8.59 28.01
C ASN A 180 10.90 -8.32 27.42
N ASP A 181 10.02 -9.30 27.57
CA ASP A 181 8.62 -9.24 27.13
C ASP A 181 7.78 -8.53 28.21
N SER A 182 8.07 -7.25 28.43
CA SER A 182 7.75 -6.58 29.71
C SER A 182 6.32 -6.03 29.82
N SER A 183 5.57 -5.91 28.73
CA SER A 183 4.25 -5.27 28.76
C SER A 183 3.09 -6.28 28.82
N GLU A 184 2.66 -6.60 30.05
CA GLU A 184 1.50 -7.47 30.29
C GLU A 184 0.23 -7.03 29.55
N LEU A 185 0.00 -5.71 29.41
CA LEU A 185 -1.17 -5.17 28.71
C LEU A 185 -1.18 -5.57 27.23
N MET A 186 -0.02 -5.53 26.60
CA MET A 186 0.14 -5.90 25.20
C MET A 186 -0.02 -7.42 25.03
N LEU A 187 0.55 -8.22 25.93
CA LEU A 187 0.39 -9.68 25.94
C LEU A 187 -1.07 -10.09 26.15
N LYS A 188 -1.81 -9.43 27.04
CA LYS A 188 -3.26 -9.65 27.24
C LYS A 188 -4.05 -9.33 25.97
N GLY A 189 -3.72 -8.22 25.29
CA GLY A 189 -4.35 -7.85 24.02
C GLY A 189 -4.08 -8.85 22.89
N MET A 190 -2.83 -9.30 22.75
CA MET A 190 -2.46 -10.35 21.79
C MET A 190 -3.17 -11.67 22.12
N GLY A 191 -3.12 -12.10 23.38
CA GLY A 191 -3.71 -13.35 23.87
C GLY A 191 -5.18 -13.51 23.51
N GLY A 192 -5.98 -12.45 23.67
CA GLY A 192 -7.40 -12.46 23.29
C GLY A 192 -7.62 -12.67 21.78
N LEU A 193 -6.76 -12.11 20.93
CA LEU A 193 -6.89 -12.21 19.48
C LEU A 193 -6.46 -13.56 18.92
N ILE A 194 -5.48 -14.25 19.53
CA ILE A 194 -5.05 -15.58 19.04
C ILE A 194 -6.16 -16.60 19.14
N PHE A 195 -6.95 -16.54 20.22
CA PHE A 195 -8.12 -17.39 20.35
C PHE A 195 -9.06 -17.24 19.14
N LEU A 196 -9.27 -16.00 18.68
CA LEU A 196 -10.06 -15.70 17.48
C LEU A 196 -9.35 -16.13 16.18
N VAL A 197 -8.02 -16.05 16.10
CA VAL A 197 -7.27 -16.52 14.91
C VAL A 197 -7.35 -18.04 14.76
N ILE A 198 -7.38 -18.79 15.87
CA ILE A 198 -7.47 -20.26 15.83
C ILE A 198 -8.92 -20.69 15.56
N PHE A 199 -9.87 -20.26 16.39
CA PHE A 199 -11.25 -20.77 16.33
C PHE A 199 -12.16 -19.96 15.43
N GLY A 200 -11.87 -18.67 15.21
CA GLY A 200 -12.77 -17.74 14.53
C GLY A 200 -13.08 -18.14 13.10
N GLY A 201 -12.18 -18.81 12.39
CA GLY A 201 -12.45 -19.27 11.01
C GLY A 201 -13.57 -20.29 10.95
N SER A 202 -13.49 -21.32 11.80
CA SER A 202 -14.53 -22.34 11.91
C SER A 202 -15.86 -21.74 12.37
N PHE A 203 -15.84 -20.90 13.42
CA PHE A 203 -17.03 -20.27 13.96
C PHE A 203 -17.72 -19.36 12.93
N MET A 204 -16.95 -18.50 12.25
CA MET A 204 -17.49 -17.60 11.23
C MET A 204 -17.97 -18.36 10.00
N SER A 205 -17.33 -19.47 9.61
CA SER A 205 -17.79 -20.28 8.47
C SER A 205 -19.20 -20.84 8.70
N TRP A 206 -19.50 -21.29 9.92
CA TRP A 206 -20.83 -21.80 10.29
C TRP A 206 -21.89 -20.70 10.41
N LEU A 207 -21.48 -19.48 10.78
CA LEU A 207 -22.41 -18.35 10.89
C LEU A 207 -22.74 -17.72 9.54
N ILE A 208 -21.74 -17.52 8.67
CA ILE A 208 -21.90 -16.77 7.42
C ILE A 208 -22.50 -17.65 6.32
N PHE A 209 -22.18 -18.95 6.30
CA PHE A 209 -22.66 -19.88 5.28
C PHE A 209 -23.74 -20.80 5.85
N PRO A 210 -25.04 -20.41 5.76
CA PRO A 210 -26.14 -21.28 6.18
C PRO A 210 -26.25 -22.52 5.28
N THR A 211 -25.78 -22.42 4.02
CA THR A 211 -25.67 -23.52 3.07
C THR A 211 -24.20 -23.70 2.69
N PRO A 212 -23.64 -24.92 2.77
CA PRO A 212 -22.26 -25.16 2.34
C PRO A 212 -22.12 -24.92 0.83
N TYR A 213 -20.99 -24.33 0.41
CA TYR A 213 -20.67 -24.21 -1.00
C TYR A 213 -20.44 -25.60 -1.61
N LEU A 214 -21.14 -25.89 -2.71
CA LEU A 214 -20.93 -27.11 -3.46
C LEU A 214 -19.73 -26.94 -4.40
N ILE A 215 -18.63 -27.61 -4.09
CA ILE A 215 -17.41 -27.61 -4.89
C ILE A 215 -17.20 -29.02 -5.48
N CYS A 216 -17.73 -29.25 -6.67
CA CYS A 216 -17.38 -30.34 -7.59
C CYS A 216 -16.10 -30.05 -8.39
N LEU A 217 -14.95 -30.57 -7.94
CA LEU A 217 -13.67 -30.51 -8.66
C LEU A 217 -13.08 -31.90 -8.87
N PRO A 218 -12.33 -32.13 -9.97
CA PRO A 218 -11.52 -33.34 -10.08
C PRO A 218 -10.41 -33.34 -9.02
N LEU A 219 -10.02 -34.53 -8.56
CA LEU A 219 -9.04 -34.71 -7.48
C LEU A 219 -7.73 -33.93 -7.73
N PHE A 220 -7.28 -33.87 -8.98
CA PHE A 220 -6.07 -33.16 -9.35
C PHE A 220 -6.14 -31.67 -9.03
N MET A 221 -7.25 -31.00 -9.38
CA MET A 221 -7.44 -29.57 -9.11
C MET A 221 -7.55 -29.29 -7.61
N LYS A 222 -8.21 -30.17 -6.86
CA LYS A 222 -8.27 -30.05 -5.39
C LYS A 222 -6.89 -30.13 -4.74
N LEU A 223 -6.04 -31.05 -5.20
CA LEU A 223 -4.69 -31.21 -4.66
C LEU A 223 -3.72 -30.09 -5.08
N MET A 224 -4.06 -29.26 -6.07
CA MET A 224 -3.18 -28.18 -6.53
C MET A 224 -2.87 -27.17 -5.42
N VAL A 225 -3.84 -26.80 -4.60
CA VAL A 225 -3.61 -25.83 -3.52
C VAL A 225 -2.60 -26.36 -2.51
N LEU A 226 -2.73 -27.64 -2.14
CA LEU A 226 -1.78 -28.26 -1.22
C LEU A 226 -0.39 -28.37 -1.85
N PHE A 227 -0.32 -28.70 -3.14
CA PHE A 227 0.94 -28.75 -3.88
C PHE A 227 1.65 -27.39 -3.92
N THR A 228 0.92 -26.29 -4.17
CA THR A 228 1.54 -24.95 -4.19
C THR A 228 2.03 -24.51 -2.82
N ILE A 229 1.33 -24.89 -1.74
CA ILE A 229 1.81 -24.64 -0.37
C ILE A 229 3.12 -25.39 -0.13
N VAL A 230 3.18 -26.69 -0.44
CA VAL A 230 4.40 -27.50 -0.25
C VAL A 230 5.57 -26.98 -1.09
N MET A 231 5.34 -26.63 -2.35
CA MET A 231 6.39 -26.07 -3.21
C MET A 231 6.86 -24.70 -2.72
N GLY A 232 5.93 -23.86 -2.24
CA GLY A 232 6.26 -22.57 -1.63
C GLY A 232 7.09 -22.73 -0.36
N VAL A 233 6.79 -23.74 0.47
CA VAL A 233 7.60 -24.08 1.66
C VAL A 233 9.00 -24.47 1.28
N PHE A 234 9.11 -25.41 0.34
CA PHE A 234 10.40 -25.90 -0.13
C PHE A 234 11.26 -24.76 -0.71
N LEU A 235 10.70 -23.93 -1.59
CA LEU A 235 11.41 -22.80 -2.16
C LEU A 235 11.82 -21.78 -1.09
N GLY A 236 10.90 -21.39 -0.21
CA GLY A 236 11.18 -20.43 0.87
C GLY A 236 12.30 -20.89 1.80
N PHE A 237 12.29 -22.17 2.15
CA PHE A 237 13.37 -22.80 2.91
C PHE A 237 14.69 -22.72 2.12
N MET A 238 14.74 -23.22 0.89
CA MET A 238 15.97 -23.19 0.07
C MET A 238 16.57 -21.79 -0.10
N PHE A 239 15.73 -20.75 -0.30
CA PHE A 239 16.20 -19.37 -0.39
C PHE A 239 16.76 -18.82 0.93
N SER A 240 16.34 -19.37 2.06
CA SER A 240 16.83 -18.97 3.38
C SER A 240 18.16 -19.63 3.78
N PHE A 241 18.51 -20.80 3.20
CA PHE A 241 19.79 -21.50 3.44
C PHE A 241 20.96 -20.97 2.59
N VAL A 242 20.78 -19.89 1.84
CA VAL A 242 21.89 -19.30 1.08
C VAL A 242 22.92 -18.76 2.06
N GLY A 243 24.09 -19.40 2.09
CA GLY A 243 25.16 -19.10 3.01
C GLY A 243 26.05 -17.96 2.50
N TYR A 244 26.91 -17.45 3.39
CA TYR A 244 27.92 -16.43 3.03
C TYR A 244 28.90 -16.87 1.93
N ASN A 245 29.06 -18.19 1.73
CA ASN A 245 30.03 -18.76 0.80
C ASN A 245 29.49 -18.98 -0.61
N ASP A 246 28.21 -18.66 -0.86
CA ASP A 246 27.61 -18.78 -2.18
C ASP A 246 28.00 -17.57 -3.03
N TYR A 247 28.53 -17.82 -4.24
CA TYR A 247 28.71 -16.75 -5.23
C TYR A 247 27.37 -16.04 -5.43
N SER A 248 27.37 -14.73 -5.21
CA SER A 248 26.16 -13.91 -5.26
C SER A 248 25.60 -13.87 -6.69
N LYS A 249 24.76 -14.86 -7.04
CA LYS A 249 23.97 -14.86 -8.29
C LYS A 249 23.11 -13.59 -8.41
N THR A 250 22.82 -12.94 -7.28
CA THR A 250 22.18 -11.62 -7.19
C THR A 250 23.00 -10.50 -7.84
N MET A 251 24.34 -10.55 -7.81
CA MET A 251 25.19 -9.58 -8.52
C MET A 251 25.09 -9.75 -10.03
N ASN A 252 25.00 -10.99 -10.53
CA ASN A 252 24.83 -11.26 -11.97
C ASN A 252 23.47 -10.76 -12.49
N PHE A 253 22.43 -10.81 -11.66
CA PHE A 253 21.08 -10.33 -11.98
C PHE A 253 20.70 -9.07 -11.18
N TYR A 254 21.66 -8.18 -10.93
CA TYR A 254 21.44 -7.01 -10.08
C TYR A 254 20.34 -6.10 -10.62
N SER A 255 20.32 -5.87 -11.94
CA SER A 255 19.29 -5.02 -12.58
C SER A 255 17.87 -5.57 -12.38
N LEU A 256 17.70 -6.88 -12.54
CA LEU A 256 16.40 -7.55 -12.35
C LEU A 256 15.98 -7.55 -10.87
N CYS A 257 16.91 -7.88 -9.97
CA CYS A 257 16.64 -7.86 -8.53
C CYS A 257 16.28 -6.46 -8.05
N TYR A 258 17.00 -5.44 -8.52
CA TYR A 258 16.72 -4.04 -8.21
C TYR A 258 15.32 -3.64 -8.71
N PHE A 259 14.98 -3.96 -9.96
CA PHE A 259 13.66 -3.68 -10.52
C PHE A 259 12.51 -4.34 -9.75
N ILE A 260 12.69 -5.58 -9.31
CA ILE A 260 11.66 -6.27 -8.50
C ILE A 260 11.59 -5.66 -7.11
N SER A 261 12.73 -5.36 -6.46
CA SER A 261 12.75 -4.76 -5.12
C SER A 261 12.13 -3.36 -5.09
N SER A 262 12.30 -2.55 -6.14
CA SER A 262 11.81 -1.17 -6.21
C SER A 262 10.31 -1.05 -6.58
N MET A 263 9.53 -2.12 -6.40
CA MET A 263 8.13 -2.20 -6.84
C MET A 263 7.96 -1.83 -8.32
N TRP A 264 8.74 -2.48 -9.21
CA TRP A 264 8.74 -2.20 -10.66
C TRP A 264 8.97 -0.70 -10.98
N ASN A 265 9.77 -0.01 -10.16
CA ASN A 265 10.00 1.43 -10.21
C ASN A 265 8.74 2.31 -10.11
N MET A 266 7.61 1.79 -9.61
CA MET A 266 6.35 2.55 -9.52
C MET A 266 6.46 3.76 -8.59
N ASN A 267 7.23 3.65 -7.51
CA ASN A 267 7.48 4.78 -6.63
C ASN A 267 8.12 5.95 -7.41
N TYR A 268 9.17 5.68 -8.20
CA TYR A 268 9.84 6.70 -9.00
C TYR A 268 8.96 7.28 -10.12
N LEU A 269 8.17 6.43 -10.79
CA LEU A 269 7.25 6.88 -11.84
C LEU A 269 6.16 7.81 -11.26
N SER A 270 5.61 7.47 -10.09
CA SER A 270 4.59 8.30 -9.44
C SER A 270 5.16 9.61 -8.89
N THR A 271 6.31 9.58 -8.21
CA THR A 271 6.87 10.78 -7.57
C THR A 271 7.53 11.73 -8.54
N PHE A 272 8.31 11.23 -9.51
CA PHE A 272 9.02 12.08 -10.46
C PHE A 272 8.22 12.34 -11.74
N GLY A 273 7.45 11.37 -12.23
CA GLY A 273 6.66 11.55 -13.45
C GLY A 273 5.47 12.48 -13.23
N VAL A 274 4.57 12.12 -12.32
CA VAL A 274 3.29 12.83 -12.17
C VAL A 274 3.46 14.22 -11.56
N ASN A 275 4.24 14.34 -10.47
CA ASN A 275 4.37 15.62 -9.77
C ASN A 275 5.08 16.69 -10.61
N TYR A 276 6.03 16.30 -11.46
CA TYR A 276 6.82 17.25 -12.27
C TYR A 276 5.94 18.06 -13.23
N TYR A 277 4.99 17.43 -13.91
CA TYR A 277 4.12 18.13 -14.86
C TYR A 277 3.17 19.13 -14.16
N PHE A 278 2.58 18.74 -13.02
CA PHE A 278 1.71 19.62 -12.27
C PHE A 278 2.47 20.81 -11.67
N LEU A 279 3.68 20.59 -11.16
CA LEU A 279 4.53 21.66 -10.61
C LEU A 279 4.96 22.65 -11.69
N LEU A 280 5.42 22.17 -12.85
CA LEU A 280 5.78 23.04 -13.99
C LEU A 280 4.58 23.85 -14.51
N PHE A 281 3.40 23.22 -14.57
CA PHE A 281 2.19 23.92 -14.96
C PHE A 281 1.81 24.99 -13.93
N GLY A 282 1.89 24.68 -12.64
CA GLY A 282 1.65 25.64 -11.55
C GLY A 282 2.62 26.83 -11.59
N GLU A 283 3.90 26.59 -11.85
CA GLU A 283 4.91 27.64 -11.99
C GLU A 283 4.57 28.59 -13.16
N LYS A 284 4.28 28.03 -14.35
CA LYS A 284 3.91 28.82 -15.52
C LYS A 284 2.61 29.59 -15.31
N TYR A 285 1.64 28.99 -14.63
CA TYR A 285 0.37 29.64 -14.30
C TYR A 285 0.61 30.87 -13.42
N ASN A 286 1.40 30.73 -12.35
CA ASN A 286 1.71 31.83 -11.44
C ASN A 286 2.45 32.97 -12.15
N PHE A 287 3.49 32.67 -12.95
CA PHE A 287 4.26 33.70 -13.64
C PHE A 287 3.48 34.40 -14.76
N LEU A 288 2.76 33.64 -15.60
CA LEU A 288 2.10 34.22 -16.76
C LEU A 288 0.77 34.88 -16.41
N ILE A 289 -0.04 34.24 -15.58
CA ILE A 289 -1.40 34.73 -15.30
C ILE A 289 -1.37 35.68 -14.12
N ASP A 290 -0.97 35.20 -12.95
CA ASP A 290 -1.09 35.97 -11.70
C ASP A 290 -0.11 37.16 -11.68
N GLN A 291 1.19 36.91 -11.87
CA GLN A 291 2.19 37.98 -11.88
C GLN A 291 2.28 38.72 -13.23
N GLY A 292 1.83 38.10 -14.32
CA GLY A 292 1.92 38.66 -15.66
C GLY A 292 0.64 39.41 -16.06
N TRP A 293 -0.28 38.69 -16.69
CA TRP A 293 -1.46 39.28 -17.32
C TRP A 293 -2.41 39.98 -16.34
N SER A 294 -2.63 39.45 -15.13
CA SER A 294 -3.54 40.10 -14.18
C SER A 294 -2.96 41.40 -13.60
N GLU A 295 -1.65 41.47 -13.36
CA GLU A 295 -1.02 42.73 -12.97
C GLU A 295 -1.01 43.73 -14.11
N TYR A 296 -0.73 43.27 -15.34
CA TYR A 296 -0.75 44.11 -16.54
C TYR A 296 -2.13 44.71 -16.79
N TYR A 297 -3.20 43.91 -16.83
CA TYR A 297 -4.55 44.42 -17.07
C TYR A 297 -5.16 45.14 -15.86
N GLY A 298 -4.75 44.77 -14.65
CA GLY A 298 -5.27 45.32 -13.41
C GLY A 298 -4.53 46.58 -12.97
N SER A 299 -3.81 46.47 -11.86
CA SER A 299 -3.27 47.61 -11.11
C SER A 299 -2.24 48.43 -11.89
N GLN A 300 -1.34 47.79 -12.65
CA GLN A 300 -0.23 48.49 -13.29
C GLN A 300 -0.71 49.41 -14.43
N ASN A 301 -1.59 48.91 -15.30
CA ASN A 301 -2.11 49.72 -16.40
C ASN A 301 -3.07 50.81 -15.89
N ILE A 302 -3.91 50.53 -14.90
CA ILE A 302 -4.76 51.56 -14.27
C ILE A 302 -3.90 52.67 -13.67
N PHE A 303 -2.81 52.33 -12.95
CA PHE A 303 -1.89 53.32 -12.40
C PHE A 303 -1.26 54.19 -13.50
N ASN A 304 -0.77 53.57 -14.58
CA ASN A 304 -0.15 54.29 -15.69
C ASN A 304 -1.14 55.22 -16.42
N LEU A 305 -2.38 54.76 -16.64
CA LEU A 305 -3.46 55.56 -17.21
C LEU A 305 -3.80 56.76 -16.32
N MET A 306 -4.00 56.53 -15.02
CA MET A 306 -4.30 57.62 -14.07
C MET A 306 -3.18 58.65 -14.03
N LYS A 307 -1.92 58.21 -13.98
CA LYS A 307 -0.74 59.09 -14.01
C LYS A 307 -0.67 59.94 -15.28
N SER A 308 -0.91 59.33 -16.45
CA SER A 308 -0.92 60.06 -17.73
C SER A 308 -2.05 61.10 -17.77
N SER A 309 -3.26 60.72 -17.35
CA SER A 309 -4.42 61.62 -17.32
C SER A 309 -4.24 62.78 -16.34
N SER A 310 -3.69 62.54 -15.15
CA SER A 310 -3.41 63.59 -14.16
C SER A 310 -2.34 64.56 -14.68
N SER A 311 -1.30 64.05 -15.34
CA SER A 311 -0.25 64.92 -15.91
C SER A 311 -0.78 65.81 -17.03
N PHE A 312 -1.68 65.26 -17.87
CA PHE A 312 -2.36 66.03 -18.91
C PHE A 312 -3.29 67.10 -18.32
N LEU A 313 -4.12 66.74 -17.34
CA LEU A 313 -5.00 67.70 -16.65
C LEU A 313 -4.20 68.80 -15.96
N GLN A 314 -3.09 68.46 -15.29
CA GLN A 314 -2.22 69.44 -14.66
C GLN A 314 -1.68 70.45 -15.68
N SER A 315 -1.26 69.99 -16.86
CA SER A 315 -0.81 70.89 -17.94
C SER A 315 -1.91 71.84 -18.44
N LEU A 316 -3.17 71.36 -18.53
CA LEU A 316 -4.32 72.19 -18.90
C LEU A 316 -4.65 73.24 -17.83
N PHE A 317 -4.63 72.86 -16.55
CA PHE A 317 -4.89 73.78 -15.45
C PHE A 317 -3.84 74.89 -15.37
N TYR A 318 -2.55 74.57 -15.50
CA TYR A 318 -1.50 75.60 -15.47
C TYR A 318 -1.65 76.63 -16.59
N ASN A 319 -2.02 76.21 -17.79
CA ASN A 319 -2.23 77.14 -18.91
C ASN A 319 -3.44 78.06 -18.68
N ASN A 320 -4.50 77.55 -18.04
CA ASN A 320 -5.75 78.29 -17.85
C ASN A 320 -5.81 79.13 -16.56
N LEU A 321 -4.82 79.06 -15.66
CA LEU A 321 -4.79 79.86 -14.42
C LEU A 321 -4.89 81.37 -14.69
N LYS A 322 -4.24 81.86 -15.75
CA LYS A 322 -4.33 83.28 -16.14
C LYS A 322 -5.78 83.68 -16.47
N ILE A 323 -6.51 82.80 -17.15
CA ILE A 323 -7.92 83.02 -17.53
C ILE A 323 -8.80 83.06 -16.26
N PHE A 324 -8.60 82.13 -15.33
CA PHE A 324 -9.34 82.12 -14.06
C PHE A 324 -9.09 83.38 -13.23
N LEU A 325 -7.85 83.85 -13.13
CA LEU A 325 -7.54 85.11 -12.43
C LEU A 325 -8.21 86.31 -13.08
N THR A 326 -8.27 86.38 -14.42
CA THR A 326 -8.99 87.47 -15.10
C THR A 326 -10.49 87.44 -14.83
N LEU A 327 -11.11 86.26 -14.81
CA LEU A 327 -12.54 86.13 -14.49
C LEU A 327 -12.83 86.52 -13.04
N PHE A 328 -11.96 86.18 -12.09
CA PHE A 328 -12.13 86.56 -10.69
C PHE A 328 -12.02 88.07 -10.49
N LEU A 329 -11.10 88.74 -11.18
CA LEU A 329 -11.01 90.20 -11.17
C LEU A 329 -12.29 90.86 -11.71
N ILE A 330 -12.83 90.35 -12.82
CA ILE A 330 -14.10 90.84 -13.39
C ILE A 330 -15.23 90.70 -12.36
N TRP A 331 -15.29 89.58 -11.64
CA TRP A 331 -16.31 89.35 -10.61
C TRP A 331 -16.18 90.29 -9.41
N ILE A 332 -14.97 90.59 -8.94
CA ILE A 332 -14.76 91.61 -7.89
C ILE A 332 -15.24 92.97 -8.37
N CYS A 333 -14.92 93.37 -9.61
CA CYS A 333 -15.40 94.64 -10.16
C CYS A 333 -16.94 94.69 -10.17
N LEU A 334 -17.61 93.59 -10.54
CA LEU A 334 -19.07 93.49 -10.50
C LEU A 334 -19.66 93.53 -9.08
N LEU A 335 -18.92 93.11 -8.05
CA LEU A 335 -19.36 93.20 -6.65
C LEU A 335 -19.20 94.59 -6.04
N MET A 336 -18.27 95.39 -6.55
CA MET A 336 -18.01 96.75 -6.07
C MET A 336 -18.91 97.79 -6.76
N LEU A 337 -19.50 97.44 -7.90
CA LEU A 337 -20.59 98.15 -8.58
C LEU A 337 -21.92 97.80 -7.92
#